data_AF-D0IA81-F1
#
_entry.id   AF-D0IA81-F1
#
_cell.length_a   1.000
_cell.length_b   1.000
_cell.length_c   1.000
_cell.angle_alpha   90.00
_cell.angle_beta   90.00
_cell.angle_gamma   90.00
#
_symmetry.space_group_name_H-M   'P 1'
#
loop_
_entity.id
_entity.type
_entity.pdbx_description
1 polymer ?
#
loop_
_entity_poly.entity_id
_entity_poly.type
_entity_poly.pdbx_seq_one_letter_code
_entity_poly.pdbx_strand_id
1 'polypeptide(L)'
;MAQGLDPNDFFADVRFLGFPIDVNLYQLREHNVEAAVVPVCLMEEMVQEGLLESGQFRVINQLDAPQINCAVSTPLYPNWSFAKTERGKDELAKKSAAPCLPCPPTARQLLLPRHRDGHLLPVCSL
;
A
#
# COMPACT_ATOMS: atom_id res chain seq x y z
N MET A 1 10.54 11.64 8.71
CA MET A 1 10.41 13.01 8.15
C MET A 1 11.68 13.76 8.52
N ALA A 2 12.65 13.85 7.60
CA ALA A 2 14.03 14.26 7.92
C ALA A 2 14.41 15.67 7.44
N GLN A 3 13.47 16.43 6.87
CA GLN A 3 13.77 17.71 6.20
C GLN A 3 13.13 18.94 6.86
N GLY A 4 12.45 18.79 8.00
CA GLY A 4 11.90 19.94 8.76
C GLY A 4 10.80 20.74 8.04
N LEU A 5 10.19 20.18 7.00
CA LEU A 5 9.10 20.79 6.24
C LEU A 5 7.77 20.46 6.91
N ASP A 6 6.97 21.49 7.25
CA ASP A 6 5.57 21.30 7.65
C ASP A 6 4.73 21.06 6.39
N PRO A 7 4.10 19.88 6.23
CA PRO A 7 3.27 19.61 5.06
C PRO A 7 2.10 20.58 4.88
N ASN A 8 1.64 21.24 5.95
CA ASN A 8 0.54 22.20 5.90
C ASN A 8 0.97 23.56 5.32
N ASP A 9 2.26 23.90 5.41
CA ASP A 9 2.80 25.18 4.94
C ASP A 9 3.72 25.02 3.71
N PHE A 10 4.20 23.82 3.43
CA PHE A 10 5.14 23.56 2.33
C PHE A 10 4.47 23.51 0.97
N PHE A 11 3.26 22.96 0.87
CA PHE A 11 2.51 22.85 -0.37
C PHE A 11 1.50 23.99 -0.51
N ALA A 12 1.37 24.55 -1.72
CA ALA A 12 0.40 25.61 -1.98
C ALA A 12 -1.07 25.13 -1.88
N ASP A 13 -1.32 23.85 -2.19
CA ASP A 13 -2.63 23.19 -2.10
C ASP A 13 -2.44 21.69 -1.81
N VAL A 14 -3.30 21.10 -0.98
CA VAL A 14 -3.28 19.66 -0.65
C VAL A 14 -4.70 19.12 -0.74
N ARG A 15 -4.91 18.12 -1.60
CA ARG A 15 -6.23 17.52 -1.87
C ARG A 15 -6.33 16.10 -1.35
N PHE A 16 -7.30 15.86 -0.46
CA PHE A 16 -7.64 14.52 0.03
C PHE A 16 -8.85 13.98 -0.74
N LEU A 17 -8.60 13.18 -1.78
CA LEU A 17 -9.65 12.65 -2.67
C LEU A 17 -10.38 11.43 -2.09
N GLY A 18 -9.81 10.78 -1.07
CA GLY A 18 -10.39 9.59 -0.45
C GLY A 18 -10.24 8.35 -1.32
N PHE A 19 -11.33 7.59 -1.45
CA PHE A 19 -11.39 6.39 -2.28
C PHE A 19 -12.24 6.64 -3.54
N PRO A 20 -11.90 6.01 -4.68
CA PRO A 20 -10.78 5.08 -4.88
C PRO A 20 -9.44 5.80 -5.09
N ILE A 21 -8.33 5.15 -4.71
CA ILE A 21 -7.01 5.81 -4.64
C ILE A 21 -6.38 6.00 -6.03
N ASP A 22 -6.76 5.19 -7.01
CA ASP A 22 -6.33 5.29 -8.43
C ASP A 22 -6.65 6.65 -9.06
N VAL A 23 -7.70 7.33 -8.59
CA VAL A 23 -8.03 8.71 -8.99
C VAL A 23 -6.86 9.67 -8.82
N ASN A 24 -5.97 9.44 -7.84
CA ASN A 24 -4.79 10.27 -7.64
C ASN A 24 -3.87 10.28 -8.87
N LEU A 25 -3.73 9.15 -9.58
CA LEU A 25 -2.89 9.05 -10.78
C LEU A 25 -3.54 9.72 -11.98
N TYR A 26 -4.87 9.71 -12.08
CA TYR A 26 -5.57 10.50 -13.10
C TYR A 26 -5.43 12.00 -12.85
N GLN A 27 -5.53 12.48 -11.61
CA GLN A 27 -5.31 13.90 -11.33
C GLN A 27 -3.89 14.35 -11.68
N LEU A 28 -2.89 13.49 -11.44
CA LEU A 28 -1.52 13.76 -11.83
C LEU A 28 -1.34 13.73 -13.36
N ARG A 29 -1.98 12.78 -14.05
CA ARG A 29 -1.98 12.68 -15.52
C ARG A 29 -2.52 13.93 -16.20
N GLU A 30 -3.66 14.42 -15.73
CA GLU A 30 -4.34 15.58 -16.30
C GLU A 30 -3.72 16.91 -15.83
N HIS A 31 -2.58 16.87 -15.14
CA HIS A 31 -1.88 18.04 -14.61
C HIS A 31 -2.71 18.90 -13.63
N ASN A 32 -3.67 18.30 -12.93
CA ASN A 32 -4.45 18.97 -11.88
C ASN A 32 -3.71 19.07 -10.54
N VAL A 33 -2.64 18.27 -10.38
CA VAL A 33 -1.69 18.27 -9.25
C VAL A 33 -0.29 17.93 -9.78
N GLU A 34 0.76 18.30 -9.04
CA GLU A 34 2.15 18.05 -9.44
C GLU A 34 2.75 16.77 -8.83
N ALA A 35 2.11 16.23 -7.78
CA ALA A 35 2.51 14.99 -7.13
C ALA A 35 1.29 14.25 -6.56
N ALA A 36 1.39 12.92 -6.51
CA ALA A 36 0.37 12.04 -5.96
C ALA A 36 1.00 11.00 -5.03
N VAL A 37 0.31 10.68 -3.94
CA VAL A 37 0.66 9.57 -3.05
C VAL A 37 -0.27 8.40 -3.37
N VAL A 38 0.33 7.23 -3.64
CA VAL A 38 -0.39 5.99 -3.96
C VAL A 38 0.23 4.79 -3.24
N PRO A 39 -0.54 3.72 -2.98
CA PRO A 39 -0.02 2.44 -2.53
C PRO A 39 1.05 1.89 -3.48
N VAL A 40 1.97 1.09 -2.92
CA VAL A 40 2.92 0.31 -3.71
C VAL A 40 2.18 -0.56 -4.74
N CYS A 41 2.78 -0.75 -5.92
CA CYS A 41 2.28 -1.54 -7.05
C CYS A 41 1.07 -0.97 -7.81
N LEU A 42 0.34 0.02 -7.28
CA LEU A 42 -0.85 0.55 -7.97
C LEU A 42 -0.52 1.13 -9.35
N MET A 43 0.57 1.89 -9.46
CA MET A 43 1.00 2.48 -10.73
C MET A 43 1.33 1.40 -11.76
N GLU A 44 2.08 0.38 -11.36
CA GLU A 44 2.48 -0.74 -12.21
C GLU A 44 1.28 -1.57 -12.65
N GLU A 45 0.33 -1.84 -11.75
CA GLU A 45 -0.92 -2.54 -12.06
C GLU A 45 -1.73 -1.76 -13.09
N MET A 46 -1.89 -0.45 -12.92
CA MET A 46 -2.62 0.37 -13.89
C MET A 46 -1.93 0.43 -15.27
N VAL A 47 -0.59 0.37 -15.32
CA VAL A 47 0.15 0.23 -16.58
C VAL A 47 -0.11 -1.14 -17.22
N GLN A 48 -0.12 -2.22 -16.41
CA GLN A 48 -0.43 -3.57 -16.90
C GLN A 48 -1.86 -3.69 -17.43
N GLU A 49 -2.81 -2.98 -16.83
CA GLU A 49 -4.21 -2.94 -17.24
C GLU A 49 -4.46 -1.99 -18.43
N GLY A 50 -3.45 -1.25 -18.90
CA GLY A 50 -3.56 -0.30 -20.00
C GLY A 50 -4.29 0.99 -19.66
N LEU A 51 -4.45 1.30 -18.36
CA LEU A 51 -5.06 2.54 -17.87
C LEU A 51 -4.08 3.72 -17.87
N LEU A 52 -2.79 3.43 -17.79
CA LEU A 52 -1.68 4.39 -17.82
C LEU A 52 -0.62 3.93 -18.83
N GLU A 53 0.10 4.89 -19.42
CA GLU A 53 1.22 4.59 -20.31
C GLU A 53 2.51 4.35 -19.52
N SER A 54 3.32 3.39 -19.97
CA SER A 54 4.64 3.17 -19.37
C SER A 54 5.53 4.41 -19.53
N GLY A 55 6.23 4.79 -18.46
CA GLY A 55 7.10 5.97 -18.46
C GLY A 55 6.38 7.31 -18.28
N GLN A 56 5.04 7.31 -18.14
CA GLN A 56 4.25 8.53 -17.91
C GLN A 56 4.53 9.19 -16.55
N PHE A 57 4.90 8.39 -15.54
CA PHE A 57 5.20 8.86 -14.20
C PHE A 57 6.59 8.44 -13.75
N ARG A 58 7.12 9.17 -12.77
CA ARG A 58 8.39 8.89 -12.11
C ARG A 58 8.18 8.82 -10.60
N VAL A 59 8.75 7.81 -9.96
CA VAL A 59 8.79 7.71 -8.50
C VAL A 59 9.84 8.68 -7.93
N ILE A 60 9.43 9.45 -6.91
CA ILE A 60 10.31 10.38 -6.20
C ILE A 60 10.98 9.63 -5.04
N ASN A 61 12.28 9.86 -4.84
CA ASN A 61 13.05 9.26 -3.74
C ASN A 61 12.93 7.73 -3.70
N GLN A 62 13.11 7.09 -4.86
CA GLN A 62 12.99 5.65 -4.97
C GLN A 62 13.98 4.93 -4.05
N LEU A 63 13.49 3.91 -3.35
CA LEU A 63 14.24 3.04 -2.47
C LEU A 63 14.42 1.67 -3.13
N ASP A 64 15.54 1.03 -2.85
CA ASP A 64 15.77 -0.37 -3.24
C ASP A 64 14.94 -1.30 -2.36
N ALA A 65 14.04 -2.06 -2.98
CA ALA A 65 13.18 -3.04 -2.32
C ALA A 65 13.27 -4.39 -3.05
N PRO A 66 14.38 -5.14 -2.93
CA PRO A 66 14.65 -6.34 -3.74
C PRO A 66 13.60 -7.46 -3.58
N GLN A 67 12.81 -7.43 -2.51
CA GLN A 67 11.74 -8.38 -2.24
C GLN A 67 10.41 -8.08 -2.95
N ILE A 68 10.25 -6.94 -3.65
CA ILE A 68 9.02 -6.57 -4.38
C ILE A 68 9.37 -6.10 -5.80
N ASN A 69 8.57 -6.48 -6.78
CA ASN A 69 8.72 -6.10 -8.19
C ASN A 69 7.95 -4.80 -8.53
N CYS A 70 7.99 -3.80 -7.64
CA CYS A 70 7.31 -2.51 -7.80
C CYS A 70 8.23 -1.41 -7.26
N ALA A 71 8.10 -0.19 -7.79
CA ALA A 71 8.85 0.96 -7.31
C ALA A 71 8.28 1.46 -5.97
N VAL A 72 9.18 1.90 -5.08
CA VAL A 72 8.84 2.27 -3.69
C VAL A 72 9.57 3.56 -3.33
N SER A 73 8.90 4.52 -2.69
CA SER A 73 9.52 5.80 -2.26
C SER A 73 9.69 5.93 -0.74
N THR A 74 9.08 5.03 0.04
CA THR A 74 9.10 5.01 1.50
C THR A 74 9.26 3.58 2.02
N PRO A 75 9.84 3.35 3.22
CA PRO A 75 9.85 2.03 3.82
C PRO A 75 8.45 1.43 3.84
N LEU A 76 8.34 0.17 3.43
CA LEU A 76 7.06 -0.52 3.40
C LEU A 76 6.52 -0.61 4.83
N TYR A 77 5.25 -0.24 5.00
CA TYR A 77 4.61 -0.36 6.29
C TYR A 77 4.62 -1.84 6.72
N PRO A 78 5.11 -2.17 7.93
CA PRO A 78 5.29 -3.54 8.33
C PRO A 78 3.92 -4.21 8.57
N ASN A 79 3.70 -5.32 7.85
CA ASN A 79 2.64 -6.30 8.08
C ASN A 79 1.20 -5.84 7.81
N TRP A 80 0.27 -6.80 7.89
CA TRP A 80 -1.16 -6.55 7.96
C TRP A 80 -1.57 -6.10 9.37
N SER A 81 -2.54 -5.19 9.42
CA SER A 81 -3.19 -4.76 10.66
C SER A 81 -4.58 -5.39 10.75
N PHE A 82 -4.92 -5.97 11.90
CA PHE A 82 -6.29 -6.35 12.21
C PHE A 82 -7.00 -5.17 12.88
N ALA A 83 -8.14 -4.76 12.34
CA ALA A 83 -8.99 -3.75 12.93
C ALA A 83 -10.40 -4.32 13.17
N LYS A 84 -11.03 -3.92 14.27
CA LYS A 84 -12.45 -4.17 14.55
C LYS A 84 -13.16 -2.84 14.75
N THR A 85 -14.42 -2.78 14.34
CA THR A 85 -15.28 -1.63 14.68
C THR A 85 -15.71 -1.73 16.14
N GLU A 86 -16.21 -0.62 16.71
CA GLU A 86 -16.76 -0.61 18.07
C GLU A 86 -17.88 -1.65 18.27
N ARG A 87 -18.68 -1.86 17.22
CA ARG A 87 -19.76 -2.86 17.20
C ARG A 87 -19.25 -4.31 17.10
N GLY A 88 -17.99 -4.51 16.73
CA GLY A 88 -17.38 -5.83 16.60
C GLY A 88 -17.16 -6.49 17.97
N LYS A 89 -17.74 -7.67 18.17
CA LYS A 89 -17.59 -8.44 19.42
C LYS A 89 -16.13 -8.84 19.66
N ASP A 90 -15.64 -8.60 20.86
CA ASP A 90 -14.26 -8.90 21.26
C ASP A 90 -13.91 -10.38 21.10
N GLU A 91 -14.86 -11.26 21.42
CA GLU A 91 -14.66 -12.70 21.30
C GLU A 91 -14.34 -13.12 19.86
N LEU A 92 -15.08 -12.55 18.89
CA LEU A 92 -14.88 -12.83 17.48
C LEU A 92 -13.55 -12.26 17.00
N ALA A 93 -13.24 -11.01 17.38
CA ALA A 93 -11.97 -10.38 17.02
C ALA A 93 -10.76 -11.18 17.54
N LYS A 94 -10.83 -11.65 18.79
CA LYS A 94 -9.78 -12.50 19.38
C LYS A 94 -9.65 -13.82 18.64
N LYS A 95 -10.76 -14.50 18.33
CA LYS A 95 -10.74 -15.76 17.56
C LYS A 95 -10.18 -15.58 16.15
N SER A 96 -10.47 -14.46 15.48
CA SER A 96 -9.95 -14.18 14.14
C SER A 96 -8.48 -13.80 14.13
N ALA A 97 -7.99 -13.05 15.14
CA ALA A 97 -6.61 -12.60 15.19
C ALA A 97 -5.64 -13.63 15.80
N ALA A 98 -6.11 -14.45 16.77
CA ALA A 98 -5.25 -15.39 17.51
C ALA A 98 -4.39 -16.33 16.64
N PRO A 99 -4.88 -16.90 15.52
CA PRO A 99 -4.05 -17.74 14.65
C PRO A 99 -2.89 -16.98 13.98
N CYS A 100 -3.00 -15.66 13.83
CA CYS A 100 -1.98 -14.82 13.20
C CYS A 100 -0.98 -14.22 14.21
N LEU A 101 -1.22 -14.36 15.52
CA LEU A 101 -0.32 -13.86 16.57
C LEU A 101 0.99 -14.67 16.70
N PRO A 102 1.01 -16.02 16.66
CA PRO A 102 2.24 -16.78 16.75
C PRO A 102 2.95 -16.78 15.40
N CYS A 103 3.64 -15.69 15.07
CA CYS A 103 4.51 -15.62 13.92
C CYS A 103 5.97 -15.50 14.39
N PRO A 104 6.82 -16.53 14.21
CA PRO A 104 8.25 -16.37 14.46
C PRO A 104 8.83 -15.34 13.48
N PRO A 105 9.85 -14.56 13.89
CA PRO A 105 10.40 -13.45 13.12
C PRO A 105 10.96 -13.84 11.74
N THR A 106 11.10 -15.13 11.46
CA THR A 106 11.62 -15.72 10.22
C THR A 106 10.59 -15.88 9.10
N ALA A 107 9.28 -15.78 9.37
CA ALA A 107 8.21 -15.86 8.35
C ALA A 107 7.92 -14.51 7.65
N ARG A 108 8.89 -13.58 7.70
CA ARG A 108 8.70 -12.14 7.41
C ARG A 108 8.58 -11.77 5.92
N GLN A 109 8.59 -12.73 4.99
CA GLN A 109 8.65 -12.41 3.55
C GLN A 109 7.73 -13.24 2.63
N LEU A 110 6.94 -14.18 3.13
CA LEU A 110 6.26 -15.14 2.24
C LEU A 110 4.75 -15.01 2.13
N LEU A 111 4.21 -13.78 2.18
CA LEU A 111 2.81 -13.54 1.82
C LEU A 111 2.67 -12.24 1.02
N LEU A 112 3.33 -12.18 -0.14
CA LEU A 112 2.89 -11.29 -1.21
C LEU A 112 1.68 -11.94 -1.92
N PRO A 113 0.65 -11.16 -2.32
CA PRO A 113 -0.46 -11.70 -3.08
C PRO A 113 0.05 -12.15 -4.46
N ARG A 114 0.29 -13.46 -4.63
CA ARG A 114 0.27 -14.06 -5.96
C ARG A 114 -1.19 -14.19 -6.39
N HIS A 115 -1.60 -13.27 -7.26
CA HIS A 115 -2.57 -13.45 -8.34
C HIS A 115 -3.94 -14.10 -8.02
N ARG A 116 -4.98 -13.25 -8.11
CA ARG A 116 -6.34 -13.40 -8.70
C ARG A 116 -7.17 -14.70 -8.65
N ASP A 117 -6.77 -15.79 -7.99
CA ASP A 117 -7.65 -16.95 -7.80
C ASP A 117 -7.91 -17.20 -6.30
N GLY A 118 -9.07 -16.72 -5.85
CA GLY A 118 -9.44 -16.60 -4.46
C GLY A 118 -9.59 -17.91 -3.71
N HIS A 119 -8.52 -18.36 -3.04
CA HIS A 119 -8.60 -19.05 -1.75
C HIS A 119 -7.34 -18.78 -0.92
N LEU A 120 -7.49 -17.94 0.13
CA LEU A 120 -6.47 -17.74 1.16
C LEU A 120 -6.61 -18.86 2.20
N LEU A 121 -5.77 -19.89 2.12
CA LEU A 121 -5.52 -20.76 3.26
C LEU A 121 -4.32 -20.19 4.03
N PRO A 122 -4.46 -19.86 5.33
CA PRO A 122 -3.31 -19.54 6.15
C PRO A 122 -2.51 -20.83 6.37
N VAL A 123 -1.42 -21.00 5.64
CA VAL A 123 -0.46 -22.08 5.90
C VAL A 123 0.48 -21.61 7.00
N CYS A 124 0.13 -21.94 8.24
CA CYS A 124 1.10 -22.17 9.29
C CYS A 124 1.31 -23.69 9.31
N SER A 125 2.37 -24.18 8.66
CA SER A 125 2.69 -25.61 8.71
C SER A 125 3.02 -26.00 10.15
N LEU A 126 2.35 -27.03 10.67
CA LEU A 126 2.73 -27.79 11.86
C LEU A 126 4.15 -28.36 11.73
#